data_AF-A0A1X9YTU6-F1
#
_entry.id   AF-A0A1X9YTU6-F1
#
_cell.length_a   1.000
_cell.length_b   1.000
_cell.length_c   1.000
_cell.angle_alpha   90.00
_cell.angle_beta   90.00
_cell.angle_gamma   90.00
#
_symmetry.space_group_name_H-M   'P 1'
#
loop_
_entity.id
_entity.type
_entity.pdbx_description
1 polymer ?
#
loop_
_entity_poly.entity_id
_entity_poly.type
_entity_poly.pdbx_seq_one_letter_code
_entity_poly.pdbx_strand_id
1 'polypeptide(L)'
;MIDTATHLAEIYTSEAGAVYQCDRRNRIMLDFAGQRSLLKIEAFLRLKHAVDSINLDEMASSPARAADFDIVTVCGCDRCYVLTLPELCSLKELLAGARFMLELNSMLHECLHAELV
;
A
#
# COMPACT_ATOMS: atom_id res chain seq x y z
N MET A 1 0.58 8.27 33.03
CA MET A 1 1.55 7.88 31.98
C MET A 1 1.01 8.44 30.67
N ILE A 2 1.78 9.31 30.03
CA ILE A 2 1.37 10.07 28.84
C ILE A 2 1.27 9.08 27.68
N ASP A 3 0.05 8.81 27.22
CA ASP A 3 -0.18 8.14 25.95
C ASP A 3 0.11 9.16 24.85
N THR A 4 1.38 9.25 24.44
CA THR A 4 1.80 10.12 23.35
C THR A 4 1.25 9.51 22.06
N ALA A 5 0.04 9.94 21.69
CA ALA A 5 -0.62 9.62 20.42
C ALA A 5 0.42 9.47 19.32
N THR A 6 0.49 8.26 18.76
CA THR A 6 1.44 7.97 17.69
C THR A 6 1.00 8.81 16.50
N HIS A 7 1.76 9.86 16.18
CA HIS A 7 1.45 10.69 15.01
C HIS A 7 1.61 9.81 13.76
N LEU A 8 0.49 9.61 13.06
CA LEU A 8 0.43 8.93 11.78
C LEU A 8 0.30 10.02 10.72
N ALA A 9 1.37 10.25 9.97
CA ALA A 9 1.35 11.18 8.86
C ALA A 9 0.62 10.52 7.69
N GLU A 10 -0.38 11.18 7.12
CA GLU A 10 -1.05 10.68 5.92
C GLU A 10 -0.09 10.74 4.72
N ILE A 11 0.04 9.62 4.00
CA ILE A 11 0.78 9.55 2.74
C ILE A 11 -0.17 9.75 1.57
N TYR A 12 -1.29 9.02 1.56
CA TYR A 12 -2.25 9.04 0.47
C TYR A 12 -3.58 8.43 0.93
N THR A 13 -4.69 9.02 0.48
CA THR A 13 -6.06 8.56 0.76
C THR A 13 -6.86 8.53 -0.54
N SER A 14 -7.65 7.47 -0.73
CA SER A 14 -8.64 7.35 -1.79
C SER A 14 -9.97 6.83 -1.23
N GLU A 15 -10.98 6.64 -2.07
CA GLU A 15 -12.26 6.06 -1.66
C GLU A 15 -12.11 4.63 -1.11
N ALA A 16 -11.07 3.91 -1.54
CA ALA A 16 -10.81 2.54 -1.16
C ALA A 16 -10.15 2.38 0.21
N GLY A 17 -9.50 3.43 0.73
CA GLY A 17 -8.71 3.35 1.94
C GLY A 17 -7.65 4.45 2.04
N ALA A 18 -6.70 4.24 2.96
CA ALA A 18 -5.66 5.21 3.23
C ALA A 18 -4.33 4.55 3.63
N VAL A 19 -3.23 5.24 3.34
CA VAL A 19 -1.88 4.84 3.71
C VAL A 19 -1.26 5.93 4.57
N TYR A 20 -0.68 5.52 5.68
CA TYR A 20 -0.06 6.42 6.66
C TYR A 20 1.36 5.99 6.98
N GLN A 21 2.20 6.96 7.34
CA GLN A 21 3.54 6.76 7.86
C GLN A 21 3.56 6.92 9.37
N CYS A 22 4.15 5.96 10.06
CA CYS A 22 4.50 6.05 11.47
C CYS A 22 6.01 6.22 11.60
N ASP A 23 6.50 7.46 11.69
CA ASP A 23 7.93 7.76 11.78
C ASP A 23 8.57 7.14 13.02
N ARG A 24 7.88 7.21 14.17
CA ARG A 24 8.38 6.66 15.44
C ARG A 24 8.66 5.18 15.39
N ARG A 25 7.87 4.41 14.62
CA ARG A 25 8.04 2.95 14.51
C ARG A 25 8.70 2.53 13.21
N ASN A 26 9.01 3.47 12.31
CA ASN A 26 9.43 3.20 10.94
C ASN A 26 8.52 2.14 10.28
N ARG A 27 7.23 2.43 10.21
CA ARG A 27 6.18 1.54 9.65
C ARG A 27 5.25 2.32 8.75
N ILE A 28 4.74 1.63 7.74
CA ILE A 28 3.63 2.05 6.91
C ILE A 28 2.37 1.36 7.44
N MET A 29 1.33 2.13 7.72
CA MET A 29 0.01 1.61 8.03
C MET A 29 -0.85 1.68 6.76
N LEU A 30 -1.34 0.52 6.32
CA LEU A 30 -2.32 0.41 5.24
C LEU A 30 -3.69 0.18 5.86
N ASP A 31 -4.64 1.08 5.64
CA ASP A 31 -6.06 0.90 5.93
C ASP A 31 -6.80 0.61 4.61
N PHE A 32 -7.32 -0.60 4.47
CA PHE A 32 -7.99 -1.07 3.25
C PHE A 32 -9.08 -2.08 3.62
N ALA A 33 -10.26 -1.97 3.01
CA ALA A 33 -11.41 -2.85 3.25
C ALA A 33 -11.77 -3.00 4.75
N GLY A 34 -11.65 -1.92 5.53
CA GLY A 34 -11.93 -1.90 6.97
C GLY A 34 -10.89 -2.65 7.82
N GLN A 35 -9.74 -3.01 7.24
CA GLN A 35 -8.64 -3.70 7.91
C GLN A 35 -7.39 -2.83 7.90
N ARG A 36 -6.66 -2.85 9.02
CA ARG A 36 -5.37 -2.18 9.16
C ARG A 36 -4.22 -3.17 9.21
N SER A 37 -3.17 -2.87 8.44
CA SER A 37 -1.94 -3.66 8.35
C SER A 37 -0.74 -2.76 8.63
N LEU A 38 0.16 -3.21 9.50
CA LEU A 38 1.41 -2.48 9.79
C LEU A 38 2.57 -3.17 9.08
N LEU A 39 3.11 -2.50 8.08
CA LEU A 39 4.14 -3.02 7.19
C LEU A 39 5.45 -2.26 7.39
N LYS A 40 6.58 -2.92 7.20
CA LYS A 40 7.81 -2.19 6.87
C LYS A 40 7.73 -1.71 5.42
N ILE A 41 8.52 -0.69 5.07
CA ILE A 41 8.53 -0.15 3.71
C ILE A 41 8.84 -1.24 2.67
N GLU A 42 9.74 -2.18 2.96
CA GLU A 42 10.08 -3.25 2.01
C GLU A 42 8.93 -4.25 1.82
N ALA A 43 8.13 -4.48 2.86
CA ALA A 43 6.93 -5.32 2.78
C ALA A 43 5.82 -4.62 2.00
N PHE A 44 5.66 -3.31 2.19
CA PHE A 44 4.75 -2.49 1.38
C PHE A 44 5.13 -2.53 -0.11
N LEU A 45 6.41 -2.39 -0.45
CA LEU A 45 6.86 -2.47 -1.85
C LEU A 45 6.68 -3.86 -2.46
N ARG A 46 6.91 -4.93 -1.67
CA ARG A 46 6.59 -6.30 -2.09
C ARG A 46 5.10 -6.50 -2.33
N LEU A 47 4.24 -5.99 -1.45
CA LEU A 47 2.78 -6.05 -1.62
C LEU A 47 2.36 -5.35 -2.90
N LYS A 48 2.86 -4.13 -3.14
CA LYS A 48 2.61 -3.40 -4.39
C LYS A 48 3.03 -4.22 -5.61
N HIS A 49 4.25 -4.74 -5.62
CA HIS A 49 4.75 -5.56 -6.73
C HIS A 49 3.88 -6.79 -6.97
N ALA A 50 3.47 -7.49 -5.91
CA ALA A 50 2.58 -8.65 -6.01
C ALA A 50 1.23 -8.27 -6.65
N VAL A 51 0.59 -7.20 -6.17
CA VAL A 51 -0.68 -6.71 -6.73
C VAL A 51 -0.51 -6.21 -8.17
N ASP A 52 0.60 -5.55 -8.49
CA ASP A 52 0.87 -5.07 -9.84
C ASP A 52 1.01 -6.21 -10.85
N SER A 53 1.54 -7.37 -10.43
CA SER A 53 1.78 -8.53 -11.28
C SER A 53 0.52 -9.30 -11.68
N ILE A 54 -0.62 -9.02 -11.04
CA ILE A 54 -1.89 -9.69 -11.33
C ILE A 54 -2.47 -9.18 -12.65
N ASN A 55 -2.88 -10.11 -13.51
CA ASN A 55 -3.47 -9.85 -14.80
C ASN A 55 -4.98 -9.62 -14.69
N LEU A 56 -5.37 -8.36 -14.48
CA LEU A 56 -6.77 -7.97 -14.31
C LEU A 56 -7.64 -8.23 -15.55
N ASP A 57 -7.06 -8.16 -16.76
CA ASP A 57 -7.79 -8.41 -18.01
C ASP A 57 -8.17 -9.89 -18.15
N GLU A 58 -7.27 -10.79 -17.76
CA GLU A 58 -7.53 -12.23 -17.71
C GLU A 58 -8.57 -12.57 -16.65
N MET A 59 -8.50 -11.95 -15.47
CA MET A 59 -9.53 -12.11 -14.44
C MET A 59 -10.91 -11.66 -14.94
N ALA A 60 -10.99 -10.55 -15.68
CA ALA A 60 -12.24 -10.01 -16.19
C ALA A 60 -12.85 -10.83 -17.34
N SER A 61 -12.02 -11.48 -18.16
CA SER A 61 -12.44 -12.18 -19.38
C SER A 61 -12.62 -13.68 -19.21
N SER A 62 -12.06 -14.27 -18.14
CA SER A 62 -12.13 -15.71 -17.90
C SER A 62 -13.46 -16.13 -17.29
N PRO A 63 -14.14 -17.16 -17.84
CA PRO A 63 -15.34 -17.75 -17.23
C PRO A 63 -15.02 -18.75 -16.11
N ALA A 64 -13.74 -18.98 -15.80
CA ALA A 64 -13.34 -19.93 -14.77
C ALA A 64 -13.57 -19.35 -13.37
N ARG A 65 -14.14 -20.14 -12.45
CA ARG A 65 -14.34 -19.72 -11.04
C ARG A 65 -13.05 -19.34 -10.32
N ALA A 66 -11.92 -19.88 -10.77
CA ALA A 66 -10.61 -19.52 -10.22
C ALA A 66 -10.19 -18.08 -10.55
N ALA A 67 -10.85 -17.42 -11.51
CA ALA A 67 -10.60 -16.03 -11.89
C ALA A 67 -11.42 -15.02 -11.08
N ASP A 68 -12.40 -15.47 -10.29
CA ASP A 68 -13.26 -14.60 -9.48
C ASP A 68 -12.49 -13.91 -8.33
N PHE A 69 -11.40 -14.54 -7.88
CA PHE A 69 -10.58 -14.07 -6.76
C PHE A 69 -9.09 -14.30 -7.03
N ASP A 70 -8.25 -13.44 -6.47
CA ASP A 70 -6.82 -13.66 -6.34
C ASP A 70 -6.41 -13.65 -4.86
N ILE A 71 -5.35 -14.39 -4.54
CA ILE A 71 -4.83 -14.53 -3.19
C ILE A 71 -3.44 -13.88 -3.13
N VAL A 72 -3.38 -12.73 -2.45
CA VAL A 72 -2.13 -11.96 -2.31
C VAL A 72 -1.55 -12.14 -0.92
N THR A 73 -0.34 -12.66 -0.86
CA THR A 73 0.44 -12.79 0.37
C THR A 73 1.89 -12.39 0.11
N VAL A 74 2.49 -11.68 1.07
CA VAL A 74 3.89 -11.28 0.98
C VAL A 74 4.60 -11.47 2.31
N CYS A 75 5.86 -11.87 2.26
CA CYS A 75 6.70 -11.93 3.45
C CYS A 75 6.74 -10.57 4.15
N GLY A 76 6.57 -10.54 5.48
CA GLY A 76 6.54 -9.31 6.27
C GLY A 76 5.20 -8.57 6.25
N CYS A 77 4.18 -9.12 5.59
CA CYS A 77 2.77 -8.83 5.84
C CYS A 77 2.22 -9.96 6.73
N ASP A 78 1.54 -9.60 7.80
CA ASP A 78 0.84 -10.53 8.69
C ASP A 78 -0.52 -10.98 8.12
N ARG A 79 -0.89 -10.47 6.95
CA ARG A 79 -2.18 -10.74 6.30
C ARG A 79 -2.02 -11.42 4.95
N CYS A 80 -3.00 -12.28 4.69
CA CYS A 80 -3.32 -12.84 3.39
C CYS A 80 -4.60 -12.14 2.89
N TYR A 81 -4.54 -11.57 1.69
CA TYR A 81 -5.70 -10.92 1.06
C TYR A 81 -6.34 -11.90 0.09
N VAL A 82 -7.65 -12.06 0.16
CA VAL A 82 -8.46 -12.77 -0.84
C VAL A 82 -9.33 -11.71 -1.47
N LEU A 83 -9.05 -11.36 -2.72
CA LEU A 83 -9.57 -10.14 -3.34
C LEU A 83 -10.30 -10.47 -4.63
N THR A 84 -11.49 -9.92 -4.77
CA THR A 84 -12.22 -9.85 -6.04
C THR A 84 -11.55 -8.87 -7.01
N LEU A 85 -11.93 -8.93 -8.29
CA LEU A 85 -11.45 -7.99 -9.29
C LEU A 85 -11.63 -6.50 -8.89
N PRO A 86 -12.80 -6.03 -8.41
CA PRO A 86 -12.96 -4.64 -7.99
C PRO A 86 -12.07 -4.25 -6.80
N GLU A 87 -11.90 -5.16 -5.83
CA GLU A 87 -11.02 -4.94 -4.68
C GLU A 87 -9.55 -4.88 -5.09
N LEU A 88 -9.13 -5.71 -6.06
CA LEU A 88 -7.79 -5.63 -6.64
C LEU A 88 -7.54 -4.32 -7.36
N CYS A 89 -8.48 -3.85 -8.19
CA CYS A 89 -8.37 -2.54 -8.83
C CYS A 89 -8.20 -1.43 -7.79
N SER A 90 -9.03 -1.45 -6.74
CA SER A 90 -9.01 -0.48 -5.65
C SER A 90 -7.71 -0.50 -4.86
N LEU A 91 -7.21 -1.70 -4.52
CA LEU A 91 -5.94 -1.87 -3.82
C LEU A 91 -4.76 -1.43 -4.70
N LYS A 92 -4.78 -1.78 -6.00
CA LYS A 92 -3.74 -1.41 -6.95
C LYS A 92 -3.61 0.11 -7.07
N GLU A 93 -4.73 0.81 -7.19
CA GLU A 93 -4.76 2.28 -7.19
C GLU A 93 -4.21 2.87 -5.89
N LEU A 94 -4.69 2.38 -4.74
CA LEU A 94 -4.28 2.86 -3.42
C LEU A 94 -2.76 2.70 -3.20
N LEU A 95 -2.20 1.54 -3.56
CA LEU A 95 -0.77 1.26 -3.43
C LEU A 95 0.06 2.08 -4.44
N ALA A 96 -0.48 2.34 -5.65
CA ALA A 96 0.17 3.19 -6.63
C ALA A 96 0.25 4.65 -6.17
N GLY A 97 -0.85 5.22 -5.70
CA GLY A 97 -0.90 6.60 -5.19
C GLY A 97 0.03 6.79 -3.99
N ALA A 98 0.01 5.86 -3.04
CA ALA A 98 0.91 5.92 -1.89
C ALA A 98 2.38 5.78 -2.28
N ARG A 99 2.73 4.91 -3.24
CA ARG A 99 4.10 4.79 -3.74
C ARG A 99 4.57 6.07 -4.42
N PHE A 100 3.72 6.66 -5.26
CA PHE A 100 4.03 7.92 -5.92
C PHE A 100 4.30 9.04 -4.91
N MET A 101 3.47 9.17 -3.87
CA MET A 101 3.67 10.19 -2.83
C MET A 101 4.96 10.01 -2.04
N LEU A 102 5.33 8.76 -1.75
CA LEU A 102 6.61 8.45 -1.09
C LEU A 102 7.82 8.84 -1.97
N GLU A 103 7.77 8.54 -3.27
CA GLU A 103 8.81 8.92 -4.22
C GLU A 103 8.90 10.43 -4.39
N LEU A 104 7.76 11.10 -4.56
CA LEU A 104 7.69 12.57 -4.66
C LEU A 104 8.29 13.24 -3.42
N ASN A 105 7.95 12.76 -2.22
CA ASN A 105 8.51 13.31 -0.98
C ASN A 105 10.05 13.12 -0.92
N SER A 106 10.57 11.97 -1.36
CA SER A 106 12.02 11.73 -1.45
C SER A 106 12.67 12.73 -2.41
N MET A 107 12.12 12.90 -3.61
CA MET A 107 12.63 13.83 -4.62
C MET A 107 12.63 15.28 -4.11
N LEU A 108 11.56 15.70 -3.45
CA LEU A 108 11.46 17.05 -2.87
C LEU A 108 12.51 17.26 -1.78
N HIS A 109 12.71 16.27 -0.89
CA HIS A 109 13.78 16.35 0.11
C HIS A 109 15.16 16.45 -0.53
N GLU A 110 15.43 15.66 -1.56
CA GLU A 110 16.69 15.74 -2.31
C GLU A 110 16.89 17.13 -2.92
N CYS A 111 15.88 17.70 -3.58
CA CYS A 111 15.96 19.04 -4.16
C CYS A 111 16.13 20.15 -3.11
N LEU A 112 15.39 20.10 -2.00
CA LEU A 112 15.41 21.13 -0.96
C LEU A 112 16.69 21.12 -0.11
N HIS A 113 17.36 19.96 -0.03
CA HIS A 113 18.59 19.79 0.75
C HIS A 113 19.84 19.60 -0.11
N ALA A 114 19.72 19.72 -1.45
CA ALA A 114 20.85 19.66 -2.38
C ALA A 114 21.83 20.85 -2.22
N GLU A 115 21.40 21.98 -1.65
CA GLU A 115 22.26 23.15 -1.40
C GLU A 115 22.81 23.16 0.04
N LEU A 116 23.85 22.36 0.29
CA LEU A 116 24.80 22.55 1.40
C LEU A 116 26.15 21.87 1.04
N VAL A 117 26.73 22.24 -0.11
CA VAL A 117 28.15 21.99 -0.45
C VAL A 117 28.73 23.23 -1.09
#